data_AF-A0A5C1WBG6-F1
#
_entry.id   AF-A0A5C1WBG6-F1
#
_cell.length_a   1.000
_cell.length_b   1.000
_cell.length_c   1.000
_cell.angle_alpha   90.00
_cell.angle_beta   90.00
_cell.angle_gamma   90.00
#
_symmetry.space_group_name_H-M   'P 1'
#
loop_
_entity.id
_entity.type
_entity.pdbx_description
1 polymer ?
#
loop_
_entity_poly.entity_id
_entity_poly.type
_entity_poly.pdbx_seq_one_letter_code
_entity_poly.pdbx_strand_id
1 'polypeptide(L)'
;MLILVRENNIEQALKALKRKLAREGVLRELKLRRAYEKPSERKVREKAEAIRRARKLARKQAQREGLLPAPKPKTPSRGRVGLPRSAPPTAAKP
;
A
#
# COMPACT_ATOMS: atom_id res chain seq x y z
N MET A 1 -10.13 -18.65 -3.79
CA MET A 1 -10.22 -17.79 -2.59
C MET A 1 -11.65 -17.83 -2.08
N LEU A 2 -11.86 -18.19 -0.81
CA LEU A 2 -13.20 -18.30 -0.22
C LEU A 2 -13.29 -17.43 1.04
N ILE A 3 -14.43 -16.75 1.22
CA ILE A 3 -14.72 -15.91 2.39
C ILE A 3 -16.05 -16.37 2.94
N LEU A 4 -16.03 -16.87 4.18
CA LEU A 4 -17.21 -17.26 4.90
C LEU A 4 -17.88 -16.00 5.44
N VAL A 5 -19.12 -15.77 5.04
CA VAL A 5 -19.97 -14.71 5.58
C VAL A 5 -20.84 -15.35 6.65
N ARG A 6 -20.84 -14.78 7.85
CA ARG A 6 -21.73 -15.20 8.94
C ARG A 6 -22.70 -14.05 9.22
N GLU A 7 -23.95 -14.38 9.54
CA GLU A 7 -24.95 -13.43 10.03
C GLU A 7 -25.22 -12.24 9.08
N ASN A 8 -25.24 -12.49 7.76
CA ASN A 8 -25.47 -11.47 6.72
C ASN A 8 -24.51 -10.25 6.79
N ASN A 9 -23.34 -10.39 7.42
CA ASN A 9 -22.40 -9.28 7.55
C ASN A 9 -21.55 -9.06 6.28
N ILE A 10 -22.20 -8.53 5.25
CA ILE A 10 -21.64 -8.36 3.90
C ILE A 10 -20.50 -7.32 3.89
N GLU A 11 -20.63 -6.23 4.64
CA GLU A 11 -19.62 -5.17 4.66
C GLU A 11 -18.27 -5.65 5.20
N GLN A 12 -18.29 -6.46 6.28
CA GLN A 12 -17.07 -7.03 6.83
C GLN A 12 -16.44 -8.05 5.89
N ALA A 13 -17.26 -8.85 5.20
CA ALA A 13 -16.78 -9.80 4.18
C ALA A 13 -16.07 -9.07 3.03
N LEU A 14 -16.66 -7.98 2.51
CA LEU A 14 -16.06 -7.15 1.47
C LEU A 14 -14.75 -6.49 1.95
N LYS A 15 -14.72 -6.01 3.19
CA LYS A 15 -13.52 -5.43 3.79
C LYS A 15 -12.41 -6.46 3.98
N ALA A 16 -12.76 -7.68 4.39
CA ALA A 16 -11.83 -8.80 4.52
C ALA A 16 -11.29 -9.23 3.15
N LEU A 17 -12.15 -9.31 2.14
CA LEU A 17 -11.80 -9.60 0.75
C LEU A 17 -10.79 -8.59 0.21
N LYS A 18 -11.11 -7.30 0.31
CA LYS A 18 -10.22 -6.22 -0.13
C LYS A 18 -8.87 -6.26 0.58
N ARG A 19 -8.86 -6.54 1.88
CA ARG A 19 -7.62 -6.69 2.67
C ARG A 19 -6.81 -7.92 2.25
N LYS A 20 -7.45 -9.04 1.90
CA LYS A 20 -6.77 -10.25 1.39
C LYS A 20 -6.20 -10.03 -0.01
N LEU A 21 -6.97 -9.47 -0.95
CA LEU A 21 -6.50 -9.12 -2.29
C LEU A 21 -5.29 -8.19 -2.28
N ALA A 22 -5.29 -7.20 -1.38
CA ALA A 22 -4.17 -6.29 -1.22
C ALA A 22 -2.93 -6.95 -0.57
N ARG A 23 -3.11 -8.02 0.22
CA ARG A 23 -1.99 -8.80 0.80
C ARG A 23 -1.37 -9.72 -0.23
N GLU A 24 -2.21 -10.40 -1.00
CA GLU A 24 -1.78 -11.29 -2.09
C GLU A 24 -1.18 -10.51 -3.25
N GLY A 25 -1.58 -9.23 -3.43
CA GLY A 25 -1.00 -8.37 -4.46
C GLY A 25 -1.62 -8.58 -5.83
N VAL A 26 -2.77 -9.26 -5.91
CA VAL A 26 -3.49 -9.59 -7.15
C VAL A 26 -3.75 -8.34 -8.00
N LEU A 27 -4.16 -7.23 -7.39
CA LEU A 27 -4.36 -5.96 -8.11
C LEU A 27 -3.07 -5.39 -8.71
N ARG A 28 -1.92 -5.70 -8.11
CA ARG A 28 -0.61 -5.30 -8.64
C ARG A 28 -0.23 -6.21 -9.79
N GLU A 29 -0.43 -7.52 -9.67
CA GLU A 29 -0.20 -8.46 -10.78
C GLU A 29 -1.07 -8.14 -12.00
N LEU A 30 -2.36 -7.83 -11.79
CA LEU A 30 -3.27 -7.46 -12.86
C LEU A 30 -2.83 -6.19 -13.60
N LYS A 31 -2.19 -5.23 -12.91
CA LYS A 31 -1.63 -4.04 -13.57
C LYS A 31 -0.37 -4.36 -14.37
N LEU A 32 0.43 -5.32 -13.91
CA LEU A 32 1.70 -5.70 -14.54
C LEU A 32 1.51 -6.56 -15.77
N ARG A 33 0.48 -7.42 -15.77
CA ARG A 33 0.13 -8.27 -16.92
C ARG A 33 -0.50 -7.50 -18.09
N ARG A 34 -0.73 -6.18 -17.98
CA ARG A 34 -1.31 -5.35 -19.06
C ARG A 34 -0.36 -5.12 -20.23
N ALA A 35 0.96 -5.22 -19.99
CA ALA A 35 1.97 -5.02 -21.01
C ALA A 35 2.99 -6.16 -20.94
N TYR A 36 3.62 -6.48 -22.08
CA TYR A 36 4.69 -7.46 -22.12
C TYR A 36 5.91 -6.91 -21.36
N GLU A 37 6.35 -7.65 -20.33
CA GLU A 37 7.57 -7.38 -19.57
C GLU A 37 8.62 -8.39 -19.99
N LYS A 38 9.85 -7.92 -20.26
CA LYS A 38 10.94 -8.79 -20.69
C LYS A 38 11.23 -9.85 -19.61
N PRO A 39 11.48 -11.12 -19.95
CA PRO A 39 11.65 -12.18 -18.95
C PRO A 39 12.79 -11.92 -17.95
N SER A 40 13.86 -11.22 -18.36
CA SER A 40 14.95 -10.82 -17.47
C SER A 40 14.50 -9.82 -16.40
N GLU A 41 13.68 -8.84 -16.78
CA GLU A 41 13.16 -7.80 -15.88
C GLU A 41 12.13 -8.39 -14.91
N ARG A 42 11.29 -9.29 -15.41
CA ARG A 42 10.34 -10.06 -14.61
C ARG A 42 11.03 -10.83 -13.47
N LYS A 43 12.13 -11.53 -13.76
CA LYS A 43 12.89 -12.31 -12.75
C LYS A 43 13.46 -11.42 -11.63
N VAL A 44 14.03 -10.26 -11.98
CA VAL A 44 14.59 -9.32 -11.00
C VAL A 44 13.50 -8.77 -10.09
N ARG A 45 12.36 -8.43 -10.69
CA ARG A 45 11.19 -7.91 -9.97
C ARG A 45 10.57 -8.95 -9.03
N GLU A 46 10.37 -10.18 -9.50
CA GLU A 46 9.81 -11.26 -8.69
C GLU A 46 10.68 -11.52 -7.45
N LYS A 47 12.01 -11.56 -7.61
CA LYS A 47 12.95 -11.67 -6.48
C LYS A 47 12.81 -10.51 -5.50
N ALA A 48 12.80 -9.27 -5.98
CA ALA A 48 12.62 -8.09 -5.13
C ALA A 48 11.27 -8.08 -4.40
N GLU A 49 10.20 -8.51 -5.07
CA GLU A 49 8.86 -8.60 -4.48
C GLU A 49 8.74 -9.72 -3.44
N ALA A 50 9.39 -10.87 -3.65
CA ALA A 50 9.45 -11.96 -2.70
C ALA A 50 10.16 -11.53 -1.41
N ILE A 51 11.32 -10.88 -1.52
CA ILE A 51 12.05 -10.32 -0.38
C ILE A 51 11.19 -9.30 0.37
N ARG A 52 10.52 -8.39 -0.36
CA ARG A 52 9.63 -7.40 0.24
C ARG A 52 8.44 -8.05 0.96
N ARG A 53 7.87 -9.12 0.39
CA ARG A 53 6.78 -9.90 1.00
C ARG A 53 7.25 -10.59 2.28
N ALA A 54 8.39 -11.29 2.25
CA ALA A 54 8.97 -11.96 3.40
C ALA A 54 9.25 -11.00 4.57
N ARG A 55 9.90 -9.86 4.29
CA ARG A 55 10.15 -8.82 5.32
C ARG A 55 8.86 -8.27 5.92
N LYS A 56 7.81 -8.11 5.11
CA LYS A 56 6.51 -7.62 5.57
C LYS A 56 5.77 -8.64 6.44
N LEU A 57 5.91 -9.94 6.15
CA LEU A 57 5.33 -11.02 6.96
C LEU A 57 6.07 -11.14 8.30
N ALA A 58 7.41 -11.19 8.27
CA ALA A 58 8.24 -11.24 9.46
C ALA A 58 7.97 -10.06 10.41
N ARG A 59 7.88 -8.83 9.87
CA ARG A 59 7.53 -7.65 10.68
C ARG A 59 6.14 -7.77 11.33
N LYS A 60 5.16 -8.36 10.64
CA LYS A 60 3.81 -8.54 11.19
C LYS A 60 3.77 -9.65 12.24
N GLN A 61 4.56 -10.71 12.08
CA GLN A 61 4.70 -11.78 13.06
C GLN A 61 5.37 -11.25 14.33
N ALA A 62 6.50 -10.56 14.21
CA ALA A 62 7.21 -9.97 15.35
C ALA A 62 6.36 -8.93 16.13
N GLN A 63 5.48 -8.19 15.45
CA GLN A 63 4.53 -7.29 16.12
C GLN A 63 3.42 -8.05 16.87
N ARG A 64 3.02 -9.22 16.37
CA ARG A 64 2.02 -10.07 17.01
C ARG A 64 2.59 -10.76 18.25
N GLU A 65 3.87 -11.13 18.20
CA GLU A 65 4.61 -11.77 19.29
C GLU A 65 5.15 -10.77 20.33
N GLY A 66 4.90 -9.47 20.15
CA GLY A 66 5.24 -8.43 21.15
C GLY A 66 6.71 -8.03 21.21
N LEU A 67 7.58 -8.60 20.37
CA LEU A 67 9.03 -8.28 20.33
C LEU A 67 9.34 -6.89 19.75
N LEU A 68 8.40 -6.25 19.05
CA LEU A 68 8.58 -4.92 18.46
C LEU A 68 7.45 -3.98 18.89
N PRO A 69 7.77 -2.73 19.26
CA PRO A 69 6.74 -1.73 19.53
C PRO A 69 5.88 -1.51 18.29
N ALA A 70 4.56 -1.44 18.48
CA ALA A 70 3.62 -1.17 17.42
C ALA A 70 4.06 0.13 16.69
N PRO A 71 4.07 0.15 15.35
CA PRO A 71 4.46 1.34 14.62
C PRO A 71 3.49 2.46 15.01
N LYS A 72 4.04 3.60 15.44
CA LYS A 72 3.26 4.79 15.83
C LYS A 72 2.19 5.03 14.75
N PRO A 73 0.90 5.18 15.13
CA PRO A 73 -0.15 5.41 14.17
C PRO A 73 0.24 6.63 13.35
N LYS A 74 0.19 6.49 12.01
CA LYS A 74 0.30 7.65 11.14
C LYS A 74 -0.89 8.52 11.49
N THR A 75 -0.65 9.63 12.19
CA THR A 75 -1.61 10.73 12.19
C THR A 75 -1.94 10.98 10.73
N PRO A 76 -3.23 11.09 10.35
CA PRO A 76 -3.52 11.61 9.04
C PRO A 76 -2.89 12.99 9.05
N SER A 77 -1.75 13.14 8.37
CA SER A 77 -1.30 14.46 7.98
C SER A 77 -2.44 14.94 7.11
N ARG A 78 -3.35 15.72 7.72
CA ARG A 78 -4.19 16.67 7.03
C ARG A 78 -3.21 17.29 6.06
N GLY A 79 -3.45 17.09 4.75
CA GLY A 79 -2.50 17.44 3.73
C GLY A 79 -1.92 18.81 4.04
N ARG A 80 -0.66 19.00 3.69
CA ARG A 80 -0.07 20.33 3.57
C ARG A 80 -0.88 21.06 2.49
N VAL A 81 -2.07 21.51 2.84
CA VAL A 81 -3.01 22.23 1.98
C VAL A 81 -2.37 23.59 1.84
N GLY A 82 -1.90 23.86 0.61
CA GLY A 82 -1.54 25.19 0.13
C GLY A 82 -0.69 26.01 1.09
N LEU A 83 0.63 25.78 1.10
CA LEU A 83 1.51 26.92 1.38
C LEU A 83 1.35 27.86 0.17
N PRO A 84 0.83 29.09 0.32
CA PRO A 84 0.73 30.00 -0.81
C PRO A 84 2.15 30.22 -1.34
N ARG A 85 2.38 29.90 -2.61
CA ARG A 85 3.57 30.38 -3.31
C ARG A 85 3.49 31.90 -3.25
N SER A 86 4.42 32.52 -2.54
CA SER A 86 4.59 33.97 -2.47
C SER A 86 4.46 34.56 -3.88
N ALA A 87 3.49 35.45 -4.07
CA ALA A 87 3.34 36.19 -5.32
C ALA A 87 4.62 37.02 -5.58
N PRO A 88 5.07 37.14 -6.85
CA PRO A 88 6.17 38.04 -7.16
C PRO A 88 5.74 39.49 -6.91
N PRO A 89 6.63 40.37 -6.39
CA PRO A 89 6.32 41.79 -6.28
C PRO A 89 6.14 42.35 -7.70
N THR A 90 4.93 42.77 -8.03
CA THR A 90 4.64 43.50 -9.25
C THR A 90 5.47 44.78 -9.24
N ALA A 91 6.23 44.96 -10.31
CA ALA A 91 7.18 46.03 -10.51
C ALA A 91 6.54 47.41 -10.31
N ALA A 92 7.24 48.24 -9.54
CA ALA A 92 7.10 49.68 -9.56
C ALA A 92 7.26 50.22 -10.99
N LYS A 93 6.36 51.13 -11.37
CA LYS A 93 6.63 52.13 -12.40
C LYS A 93 5.95 53.46 -12.00
N PRO A 94 6.57 54.59 -12.41
CA PRO A 94 6.46 55.91 -11.79
C PRO A 94 5.14 56.64 -12.05
#